data_AF-A0A1B8V899-F1
#
_entry.id   AF-A0A1B8V899-F1
#
_cell.length_a   1.000
_cell.length_b   1.000
_cell.length_c   1.000
_cell.angle_alpha   90.00
_cell.angle_beta   90.00
_cell.angle_gamma   90.00
#
_symmetry.space_group_name_H-M   'P 1'
#
loop_
_entity.id
_entity.type
_entity.pdbx_description
1 polymer ?
#
loop_
_entity_poly.entity_id
_entity_poly.type
_entity_poly.pdbx_seq_one_letter_code
_entity_poly.pdbx_strand_id
1 'polypeptide(L)'
;MAKPRNDKVRKQDANRQQRLRDREVAHKQAVGAEKLKLEIYAGTRTDIDDMCQVGGFEEEAEAITLGLRFLGNLARNKPEAYRRALDPRNLV
;
A
#
# COMPACT_ATOMS: atom_id res chain seq x y z
N MET A 1 -20.02 18.85 -31.54
CA MET A 1 -20.91 18.39 -30.45
C MET A 1 -20.71 16.88 -30.28
N ALA A 2 -20.35 16.40 -29.09
CA ALA A 2 -20.16 14.96 -28.87
C ALA A 2 -21.51 14.24 -29.08
N LYS A 3 -21.55 13.25 -29.97
CA LYS A 3 -22.75 12.41 -30.19
C LYS A 3 -23.24 11.86 -28.84
N PRO A 4 -24.55 11.90 -28.54
CA PRO A 4 -25.07 11.32 -27.31
C PRO A 4 -24.68 9.84 -27.26
N ARG A 5 -23.94 9.45 -26.20
CA ARG A 5 -23.55 8.05 -25.98
C ARG A 5 -24.80 7.19 -25.99
N ASN A 6 -24.92 6.34 -27.01
CA ASN A 6 -25.98 5.34 -27.13
C ASN A 6 -26.03 4.50 -25.83
N ASP A 7 -27.21 4.28 -25.27
CA ASP A 7 -27.38 3.54 -24.00
C ASP A 7 -26.72 2.16 -24.01
N LYS A 8 -26.56 1.56 -25.18
CA LYS A 8 -25.78 0.32 -25.37
C LYS A 8 -24.30 0.49 -24.96
N VAL A 9 -23.68 1.61 -25.33
CA VAL A 9 -22.28 1.93 -24.99
C VAL A 9 -22.15 2.18 -23.49
N ARG A 10 -23.10 2.90 -22.89
CA ARG A 10 -23.12 3.13 -21.43
C ARG A 10 -23.20 1.83 -20.64
N LYS A 11 -24.06 0.89 -21.08
CA LYS A 11 -24.17 -0.45 -20.47
C LYS A 11 -22.88 -1.26 -20.62
N GLN A 12 -22.24 -1.22 -21.79
CA GLN A 12 -20.96 -1.91 -22.01
C GLN A 12 -19.85 -1.36 -21.12
N ASP A 13 -19.75 -0.04 -20.99
CA ASP A 13 -18.76 0.62 -20.14
C ASP A 13 -18.97 0.26 -18.66
N ALA A 14 -20.23 0.29 -18.18
CA ALA A 14 -20.58 -0.12 -16.83
C ALA A 14 -20.19 -1.59 -16.55
N ASN A 15 -20.53 -2.51 -17.46
CA ASN A 15 -20.16 -3.92 -17.34
C ASN A 15 -18.65 -4.13 -17.34
N ARG A 16 -17.89 -3.36 -18.14
CA ARG A 16 -16.43 -3.42 -18.15
C ARG A 16 -15.85 -2.98 -16.80
N GLN A 17 -16.36 -1.89 -16.24
CA GLN A 17 -15.92 -1.40 -14.94
C GLN A 17 -16.30 -2.36 -13.81
N GLN A 18 -17.48 -2.98 -13.88
CA GLN A 18 -17.85 -4.01 -12.91
C GLN A 18 -16.91 -5.21 -12.99
N ARG A 19 -16.64 -5.74 -14.18
CA ARG A 19 -15.69 -6.85 -14.36
C ARG A 19 -14.28 -6.52 -13.87
N LEU A 20 -13.83 -5.28 -14.05
CA LEU A 20 -12.53 -4.84 -13.52
C LEU A 20 -12.52 -4.89 -11.99
N ARG A 21 -13.54 -4.32 -11.35
CA ARG A 21 -13.70 -4.36 -9.90
C ARG A 21 -13.82 -5.79 -9.37
N ASP A 22 -14.59 -6.65 -10.02
CA ASP A 22 -14.75 -8.04 -9.61
C ASP A 22 -13.41 -8.80 -9.69
N ARG A 23 -12.61 -8.54 -10.73
CA ARG A 23 -11.25 -9.10 -10.86
C ARG A 23 -10.32 -8.62 -9.77
N GLU A 24 -10.33 -7.32 -9.45
CA GLU A 24 -9.51 -6.77 -8.37
C GLU A 24 -9.92 -7.34 -7.01
N VAL A 25 -11.22 -7.48 -6.75
CA VAL A 25 -11.76 -8.08 -5.53
C VAL A 25 -11.32 -9.54 -5.44
N ALA A 26 -11.49 -10.32 -6.51
CA ALA A 26 -11.07 -11.72 -6.54
C ALA A 26 -9.56 -11.88 -6.33
N HIS A 27 -8.74 -11.02 -6.94
CA HIS A 27 -7.30 -11.02 -6.74
C HIS A 27 -6.93 -10.68 -5.29
N LYS A 28 -7.51 -9.62 -4.73
CA LYS A 28 -7.30 -9.22 -3.33
C LYS A 28 -7.70 -10.33 -2.35
N GLN A 29 -8.81 -11.01 -2.59
CA GLN A 29 -9.23 -12.16 -1.79
C GLN A 29 -8.26 -13.33 -1.91
N ALA A 30 -7.82 -13.66 -3.12
CA ALA A 30 -6.90 -14.77 -3.36
C ALA A 30 -5.54 -14.59 -2.68
N VAL A 31 -5.05 -13.36 -2.57
CA VAL A 31 -3.78 -13.05 -1.89
C VAL A 31 -3.94 -12.71 -0.41
N GLY A 32 -5.16 -12.79 0.13
CA GLY A 32 -5.45 -12.45 1.53
C GLY A 32 -5.16 -10.99 1.87
N ALA A 33 -5.44 -10.07 0.94
CA ALA A 33 -5.15 -8.64 1.13
C ALA A 33 -6.02 -8.07 2.26
N GLU A 34 -5.36 -7.45 3.24
CA GLU A 34 -5.99 -6.73 4.34
C GLU A 34 -5.78 -5.22 4.19
N LYS A 35 -6.74 -4.42 4.66
CA LYS A 35 -6.62 -2.96 4.69
C LYS A 35 -6.29 -2.50 6.10
N LEU A 36 -5.17 -1.81 6.23
CA LEU A 36 -4.83 -1.05 7.43
C LEU A 36 -5.16 0.43 7.20
N LYS A 37 -5.99 1.03 8.06
CA LYS A 37 -6.22 2.48 8.08
C LYS A 37 -5.40 3.08 9.20
N LEU A 38 -4.52 4.02 8.87
CA LEU A 38 -3.63 4.69 9.82
C LEU A 38 -3.65 6.19 9.55
N GLU A 39 -3.67 6.99 10.62
CA GLU A 39 -3.37 8.42 10.57
C GLU A 39 -1.89 8.60 10.88
N ILE A 40 -1.17 9.32 10.02
CA ILE A 40 0.27 9.57 10.16
C ILE A 40 0.52 11.07 10.19
N TYR A 41 1.56 11.48 10.90
CA TYR A 41 1.97 12.88 10.98
C TYR A 41 2.96 13.25 9.87
N ALA A 42 3.19 14.55 9.67
CA ALA A 42 4.04 15.05 8.60
C ALA A 42 5.47 14.45 8.60
N GLY A 43 6.07 14.21 9.78
CA GLY A 43 7.38 13.56 9.88
C GLY A 43 7.38 12.15 9.28
N THR A 44 6.42 11.31 9.69
CA THR A 44 6.26 9.96 9.15
C THR A 44 6.00 9.96 7.64
N ARG A 45 5.34 11.01 7.12
CA ARG A 45 5.16 11.16 5.68
C ARG A 45 6.48 11.37 4.95
N THR A 46 7.32 12.28 5.46
CA THR A 46 8.68 12.49 4.94
C THR A 46 9.50 11.20 4.99
N ASP A 47 9.42 10.46 6.10
CA ASP A 47 10.15 9.18 6.24
C ASP A 47 9.73 8.17 5.16
N ILE A 48 8.44 8.10 4.81
CA ILE A 48 7.95 7.23 3.74
C ILE A 48 8.50 7.66 2.38
N ASP A 49 8.54 8.97 2.11
CA ASP A 49 9.08 9.50 0.86
C ASP A 49 10.59 9.19 0.75
N ASP A 50 11.35 9.33 1.84
CA ASP A 50 12.77 8.95 1.92
C ASP A 50 12.98 7.44 1.71
N MET A 51 12.13 6.61 2.32
CA MET A 51 12.14 5.16 2.10
C MET A 51 11.91 4.82 0.62
N CYS A 52 10.99 5.51 -0.06
CA CYS A 52 10.74 5.31 -1.48
C CYS A 52 11.95 5.72 -2.33
N GLN A 53 12.53 6.90 -2.06
CA GLN A 53 13.68 7.41 -2.79
C GLN A 53 14.92 6.52 -2.64
N VAL A 54 15.25 6.12 -1.42
CA VAL A 54 16.44 5.30 -1.13
C VAL A 54 16.24 3.85 -1.59
N GLY A 55 15.03 3.32 -1.43
CA GLY A 55 14.69 1.96 -1.83
C GLY A 55 14.42 1.78 -3.33
N GLY A 56 14.21 2.89 -4.07
CA GLY A 56 13.82 2.85 -5.48
C GLY A 56 12.39 2.32 -5.69
N PHE A 57 11.48 2.56 -4.73
CA PHE A 57 10.10 2.09 -4.80
C PHE A 57 9.21 3.09 -5.54
N GLU A 58 8.38 2.60 -6.46
CA GLU A 58 7.39 3.41 -7.18
C GLU A 58 6.12 3.64 -6.35
N GLU A 59 5.81 2.72 -5.43
CA GLU A 59 4.64 2.77 -4.57
C GLU A 59 5.01 2.80 -3.09
N GLU A 60 4.47 3.77 -2.34
CA GLU A 60 4.62 3.86 -0.88
C GLU A 60 4.20 2.58 -0.16
N ALA A 61 3.16 1.91 -0.67
CA ALA A 61 2.64 0.68 -0.12
C ALA A 61 3.70 -0.44 -0.15
N GLU A 62 4.54 -0.49 -1.18
CA GLU A 62 5.64 -1.44 -1.28
C GLU A 62 6.72 -1.14 -0.24
N ALA A 63 7.15 0.13 -0.15
CA ALA A 63 8.14 0.59 0.83
C ALA A 63 7.71 0.26 2.26
N ILE A 64 6.47 0.60 2.62
CA ILE A 64 5.88 0.34 3.94
C ILE A 64 5.79 -1.17 4.20
N THR A 65 5.30 -1.94 3.22
CA THR A 65 5.16 -3.39 3.38
C THR A 65 6.51 -4.05 3.64
N LEU A 66 7.54 -3.72 2.88
CA LEU A 66 8.87 -4.29 3.05
C LEU A 66 9.52 -3.85 4.37
N GLY A 67 9.39 -2.57 4.74
CA GLY A 67 9.86 -2.06 6.04
C GLY A 67 9.22 -2.79 7.22
N LEU A 68 7.90 -2.94 7.21
CA LEU A 68 7.17 -3.67 8.26
C LEU A 68 7.55 -5.17 8.29
N ARG A 69 7.76 -5.81 7.14
CA ARG A 69 8.21 -7.20 7.09
C ARG A 69 9.61 -7.36 7.67
N PHE A 70 10.52 -6.43 7.38
CA PHE A 70 11.85 -6.41 7.97
C PHE A 70 11.81 -6.25 9.49
N LEU A 71 11.06 -5.26 9.98
CA LEU A 71 10.88 -5.03 11.41
C LEU A 71 10.23 -6.24 12.11
N GLY A 72 9.21 -6.83 11.51
CA GLY A 72 8.58 -8.05 12.03
C GLY A 72 9.54 -9.24 12.05
N ASN A 73 10.43 -9.35 11.06
CA ASN A 73 11.48 -10.37 11.04
C ASN A 73 12.51 -10.15 12.16
N LEU A 74 12.91 -8.90 12.41
CA LEU A 74 13.76 -8.55 13.55
C LEU A 74 13.08 -8.88 14.86
N ALA A 75 11.80 -8.53 15.04
CA ALA A 75 11.07 -8.81 16.28
C ALA A 75 11.05 -10.31 16.61
N ARG A 76 10.81 -11.16 15.60
CA ARG A 76 10.74 -12.63 15.78
C ARG A 76 12.11 -13.27 16.03
N ASN A 77 13.13 -12.84 15.31
CA ASN A 77 14.40 -13.57 15.25
C ASN A 77 15.55 -12.87 16.00
N LYS A 78 15.45 -11.55 16.23
CA LYS A 78 16.47 -10.69 16.85
C LYS A 78 15.82 -9.61 17.73
N PRO A 79 15.09 -9.98 18.79
CA PRO A 79 14.26 -9.05 19.58
C PRO A 79 15.05 -7.89 20.22
N GLU A 80 16.31 -8.10 20.60
CA GLU A 80 17.16 -7.03 21.12
C GLU A 80 17.54 -6.01 20.05
N ALA A 81 17.84 -6.47 18.84
CA ALA A 81 18.11 -5.59 17.70
C ALA A 81 16.87 -4.79 17.32
N TYR A 82 15.69 -5.41 17.37
CA TYR A 82 14.41 -4.71 17.18
C TYR A 82 14.22 -3.58 18.20
N ARG A 83 14.39 -3.88 19.49
CA ARG A 83 14.24 -2.86 20.57
C ARG A 83 15.20 -1.71 20.40
N ARG A 84 16.45 -2.00 20.01
CA ARG A 84 17.46 -0.96 19.76
C ARG A 84 17.12 -0.10 18.55
N ALA A 85 16.66 -0.71 17.47
CA ALA A 85 16.30 0.00 16.23
C ALA A 85 15.09 0.92 16.41
N LEU A 86 14.15 0.55 17.28
CA LEU A 86 12.95 1.36 17.58
C LEU A 86 13.02 2.07 18.94
N ASP A 87 14.22 2.28 19.49
CA ASP A 87 14.39 3.17 20.65
C ASP A 87 14.08 4.61 20.19
N PRO A 88 13.09 5.30 20.78
CA PRO A 88 12.71 6.65 20.37
C PRO A 88 13.87 7.65 20.39
N ARG A 89 14.92 7.39 21.17
CA ARG A 89 16.13 8.23 21.22
C ARG A 89 16.95 8.18 19.92
N ASN A 90 16.71 7.18 19.07
CA ASN A 90 17.38 6.99 17.79
C ASN A 90 16.52 7.41 16.59
N LEU A 91 15.27 7.87 16.81
CA LEU A 91 14.29 8.21 15.77
C LEU A 91 14.16 9.73 15.56
N VAL A 92 15.25 10.47 15.82
CA VAL A 92 15.29 11.94 15.79
C VAL A 92 16.07 12.44 14.57
#